data_AF-A0A5D0NF11-F1
#
_entry.id   AF-A0A5D0NF11-F1
#
_cell.length_a   1.000
_cell.length_b   1.000
_cell.length_c   1.000
_cell.angle_alpha   90.00
_cell.angle_beta   90.00
_cell.angle_gamma   90.00
#
_symmetry.space_group_name_H-M   'P 1'
#
loop_
_entity.id
_entity.type
_entity.pdbx_description
1 polymer ?
#
loop_
_entity_poly.entity_id
_entity_poly.type
_entity_poly.pdbx_seq_one_letter_code
_entity_poly.pdbx_strand_id
1 'polypeptide(L)'
;MRRFLTPGWIGLHAIAITLCGAFLGFGWWQYDRAQSGNDRSWAYTFEWPIFAIFVIVMWVKMIRDERSGAAPAPAVLEEPAEDEVKREIIRRQEEEDPALAAYNRYLARLNSESGGTSR
;
A
#
# COMPACT_ATOMS: atom_id res chain seq x y z
N MET A 1 -23.21 3.05 24.59
CA MET A 1 -22.06 3.94 24.37
C MET A 1 -20.71 3.44 24.92
N ARG A 2 -20.64 2.57 25.95
CA ARG A 2 -19.37 2.14 26.59
C ARG A 2 -18.47 1.16 25.79
N ARG A 3 -18.84 0.80 24.57
CA ARG A 3 -18.15 -0.24 23.78
C ARG A 3 -16.87 0.27 23.11
N PHE A 4 -16.87 1.54 22.68
CA PHE A 4 -15.72 2.23 22.07
C PHE A 4 -14.65 2.71 23.07
N LEU A 5 -14.89 2.54 24.37
CA LEU A 5 -13.95 2.83 25.46
C LEU A 5 -13.41 1.55 26.11
N THR A 6 -13.62 0.40 25.47
CA THR A 6 -12.95 -0.83 25.90
C THR A 6 -11.44 -0.69 25.63
N PRO A 7 -10.57 -1.32 26.46
CA PRO A 7 -9.12 -1.15 26.34
C PRO A 7 -8.57 -1.43 24.94
N GLY A 8 -9.14 -2.41 24.24
CA GLY A 8 -8.78 -2.73 22.85
C GLY A 8 -9.12 -1.62 21.86
N TRP A 9 -10.28 -0.97 22.00
CA TRP A 9 -10.70 0.14 21.14
C TRP A 9 -9.87 1.41 21.38
N ILE A 10 -9.47 1.68 22.61
CA ILE A 10 -8.57 2.80 22.94
C ILE A 10 -7.22 2.64 22.24
N GLY A 11 -6.64 1.43 22.28
CA GLY A 11 -5.40 1.13 21.56
C GLY A 11 -5.54 1.35 20.06
N LEU A 12 -6.66 0.93 19.48
CA LEU A 12 -6.96 1.08 18.06
C LEU A 12 -7.12 2.56 17.65
N HIS A 13 -7.78 3.36 18.48
CA HIS A 13 -7.84 4.82 18.29
C HIS A 13 -6.45 5.47 18.37
N ALA A 14 -5.64 5.09 19.36
CA ALA A 14 -4.29 5.61 19.50
C ALA A 14 -3.41 5.26 18.30
N ILE A 15 -3.49 4.02 17.78
CA ILE A 15 -2.77 3.59 16.58
C ILE A 15 -3.21 4.40 15.37
N ALA A 16 -4.52 4.54 15.14
CA ALA A 16 -5.05 5.29 14.00
C ALA A 16 -4.58 6.76 14.02
N ILE A 17 -4.66 7.42 15.18
CA ILE A 17 -4.21 8.81 15.35
C ILE A 17 -2.70 8.92 15.13
N THR A 18 -1.91 8.00 15.71
CA THR A 18 -0.45 7.99 15.56
C THR A 18 -0.04 7.81 14.10
N LEU A 19 -0.66 6.88 13.38
CA LEU A 19 -0.41 6.66 11.96
C LEU A 19 -0.76 7.88 11.11
N CYS A 20 -1.94 8.48 11.33
CA CYS A 20 -2.35 9.68 10.62
C CYS A 20 -1.38 10.84 10.88
N GLY A 21 -0.99 11.06 12.14
CA GLY A 21 -0.02 12.09 12.51
C GLY A 21 1.35 11.84 11.88
N ALA A 22 1.83 10.61 11.88
CA ALA A 22 3.09 10.24 11.24
C ALA A 22 3.07 10.51 9.73
N PHE A 23 2.01 10.10 9.03
CA PHE A 23 1.89 10.35 7.59
C PHE A 23 1.80 11.84 7.26
N LEU A 24 1.01 12.62 7.99
CA LEU A 24 0.97 14.07 7.79
C LEU A 24 2.32 14.73 8.09
N GLY A 25 3.03 14.28 9.13
CA GLY A 25 4.39 14.73 9.44
C GLY A 25 5.39 14.41 8.33
N PHE A 26 5.34 13.21 7.76
CA PHE A 26 6.17 12.84 6.60
C PHE A 26 5.81 13.64 5.35
N GLY A 27 4.52 13.88 5.09
CA GLY A 27 4.06 14.76 4.01
C GLY A 27 4.59 16.18 4.16
N TRP A 28 4.55 16.73 5.37
CA TRP A 28 5.09 18.05 5.68
C TRP A 28 6.61 18.11 5.49
N TRP A 29 7.33 17.10 5.96
CA TRP A 29 8.78 17.03 5.76
C TRP A 29 9.15 16.92 4.27
N GLN A 30 8.38 16.16 3.49
CA GLN A 30 8.58 16.08 2.04
C GLN A 30 8.22 17.39 1.33
N TYR A 31 7.24 18.14 1.82
CA TYR A 31 6.92 19.46 1.28
C TYR A 31 8.09 20.45 1.45
N ASP A 32 8.73 20.46 2.62
CA ASP A 32 9.95 21.25 2.84
C ASP A 32 11.07 20.86 1.87
N ARG A 33 11.28 19.55 1.67
CA ARG A 33 12.27 19.00 0.74
C ARG A 33 11.93 19.25 -0.74
N ALA A 34 10.65 19.31 -1.09
CA ALA A 34 10.20 19.64 -2.44
C ALA A 34 10.49 21.12 -2.73
N GLN A 35 10.24 22.01 -1.77
CA GLN A 35 10.58 23.43 -1.88
C GLN A 35 12.09 23.68 -1.99
N SER A 36 12.93 22.81 -1.41
CA SER A 36 14.38 22.87 -1.56
C SER A 36 14.91 22.41 -2.93
N GLY A 37 14.03 22.21 -3.92
CA GLY A 37 14.40 21.89 -5.31
C GLY A 37 14.45 20.39 -5.65
N ASN A 38 13.84 19.53 -4.83
CA ASN A 38 13.72 18.10 -5.15
C ASN A 38 12.35 17.78 -5.76
N ASP A 39 12.28 17.74 -7.09
CA ASP A 39 11.02 17.54 -7.81
C ASP A 39 10.33 16.21 -7.50
N ARG A 40 11.09 15.17 -7.11
CA ARG A 40 10.52 13.85 -6.74
C ARG A 40 9.77 13.90 -5.42
N SER A 41 10.08 14.85 -4.53
CA SER A 41 9.41 15.02 -3.23
C SER A 41 7.98 15.56 -3.36
N TRP A 42 7.59 16.13 -4.50
CA TRP A 42 6.21 16.57 -4.75
C TRP A 42 5.21 15.41 -4.72
N ALA A 43 5.54 14.30 -5.37
CA ALA A 43 4.66 13.12 -5.38
C ALA A 43 4.36 12.66 -3.94
N TYR A 44 5.41 12.53 -3.12
CA TYR A 44 5.30 12.11 -1.73
C TYR A 44 4.49 13.09 -0.86
N THR A 45 4.58 14.40 -1.14
CA THR A 45 3.82 15.42 -0.41
C THR A 45 2.31 15.18 -0.48
N PHE A 46 1.81 14.65 -1.61
CA PHE A 46 0.40 14.31 -1.79
C PHE A 46 0.09 12.85 -1.44
N GLU A 47 1.02 11.93 -1.72
CA GLU A 47 0.89 10.51 -1.40
C GLU A 47 0.67 10.27 0.11
N TRP A 48 1.45 10.94 0.97
CA TRP A 48 1.34 10.74 2.42
C TRP A 48 -0.03 11.15 2.99
N PRO A 49 -0.60 12.33 2.66
CA PRO A 49 -1.99 12.66 3.02
C PRO A 49 -3.03 11.67 2.48
N ILE A 50 -2.84 11.12 1.27
CA ILE A 50 -3.76 10.12 0.72
C ILE A 50 -3.75 8.85 1.58
N PHE A 51 -2.58 8.38 2.01
CA PHE A 51 -2.50 7.26 2.95
C PHE A 51 -3.13 7.58 4.31
N ALA A 52 -2.99 8.80 4.83
CA ALA A 52 -3.68 9.22 6.05
C ALA A 52 -5.21 9.14 5.88
N ILE A 53 -5.75 9.62 4.75
CA ILE A 53 -7.18 9.50 4.42
C ILE A 53 -7.60 8.03 4.35
N PHE A 54 -6.80 7.17 3.70
CA PHE A 54 -7.08 5.74 3.62
C PHE A 54 -7.19 5.10 5.01
N VAL A 55 -6.26 5.41 5.91
CA VAL A 55 -6.32 4.94 7.31
C VAL A 55 -7.60 5.42 8.00
N ILE A 56 -7.99 6.68 7.83
CA ILE A 56 -9.23 7.23 8.40
C ILE A 56 -10.45 6.47 7.86
N VAL A 57 -10.52 6.24 6.55
CA VAL A 57 -11.63 5.50 5.91
C VAL A 57 -11.73 4.08 6.46
N MET A 58 -10.62 3.36 6.53
CA MET A 58 -10.58 2.00 7.12
C MET A 58 -10.97 2.00 8.59
N TRP A 59 -10.47 2.97 9.36
CA TRP A 59 -10.80 3.12 10.77
C TRP A 59 -12.30 3.39 10.98
N VAL A 60 -12.89 4.30 10.19
CA VAL A 60 -14.33 4.60 10.21
C VAL A 60 -15.15 3.38 9.77
N LYS A 61 -14.73 2.68 8.71
CA LYS A 61 -15.41 1.47 8.24
C LYS A 61 -15.42 0.41 9.33
N MET A 62 -14.29 0.15 9.98
CA MET A 62 -14.20 -0.80 11.08
C MET A 62 -15.10 -0.43 12.27
N ILE A 63 -15.18 0.86 12.64
CA ILE A 63 -16.14 1.36 13.65
C ILE A 63 -17.58 1.06 13.22
N ARG A 64 -17.91 1.26 11.94
CA ARG A 64 -19.25 1.03 11.39
C ARG A 64 -19.60 -0.46 11.33
N ASP A 65 -18.66 -1.31 10.93
CA ASP A 65 -18.86 -2.76 10.82
C ASP A 65 -19.12 -3.36 12.22
N GLU A 66 -18.32 -2.98 13.22
CA GLU A 66 -18.53 -3.36 14.63
C GLU A 66 -19.88 -2.88 15.16
N ARG A 67 -20.28 -1.63 14.84
CA ARG A 67 -21.57 -1.08 15.24
C ARG A 67 -22.74 -1.82 14.59
N SER A 68 -22.57 -2.28 13.36
CA SER A 68 -23.62 -2.93 12.57
C SER A 68 -23.75 -4.42 12.87
N GLY A 69 -22.82 -5.01 13.65
CA GLY A 69 -22.78 -6.45 13.91
C GLY A 69 -22.55 -7.27 12.63
N ALA A 70 -22.07 -6.63 11.57
CA ALA A 70 -21.82 -7.28 10.30
C ALA A 70 -20.52 -8.08 10.44
N ALA A 71 -20.63 -9.41 10.36
CA ALA A 71 -19.47 -10.24 10.14
C ALA A 71 -18.78 -9.76 8.85
N PRO A 72 -17.44 -9.60 8.83
CA PRO A 72 -16.76 -9.17 7.63
C PRO A 72 -17.03 -10.22 6.54
N ALA A 73 -17.86 -9.84 5.56
CA ALA A 73 -17.82 -10.53 4.28
C ALA A 73 -16.38 -10.39 3.80
N PRO A 74 -15.65 -11.48 3.50
CA PRO A 74 -14.31 -11.36 2.96
C PRO A 74 -14.44 -10.44 1.76
N ALA A 75 -13.81 -9.26 1.85
CA ALA A 75 -13.62 -8.44 0.68
C ALA A 75 -12.74 -9.28 -0.22
N VAL A 76 -13.37 -9.99 -1.15
CA VAL A 76 -12.70 -10.49 -2.33
C VAL A 76 -12.25 -9.20 -3.03
N LEU A 77 -11.03 -8.77 -2.70
CA LEU A 77 -10.30 -7.88 -3.56
C LEU A 77 -10.22 -8.65 -4.87
N GLU A 78 -11.04 -8.28 -5.85
CA GLU A 78 -10.93 -8.86 -7.16
C GLU A 78 -9.48 -8.58 -7.61
N GLU A 79 -8.71 -9.65 -7.79
CA GLU A 79 -7.32 -9.64 -8.22
C GLU A 79 -7.03 -9.18 -9.66
N PRO A 80 -7.98 -8.97 -10.62
CA PRO A 80 -7.57 -8.70 -11.99
C PRO A 80 -6.88 -7.34 -12.14
N ALA A 81 -7.16 -6.37 -11.25
CA ALA A 81 -6.55 -5.05 -11.29
C ALA A 81 -5.07 -5.06 -10.87
N GLU A 82 -4.69 -5.88 -9.89
CA GLU A 82 -3.30 -5.92 -9.42
C GLU A 82 -2.38 -6.63 -10.44
N ASP A 83 -2.85 -7.72 -11.03
CA ASP A 83 -2.11 -8.44 -12.07
C ASP A 83 -1.92 -7.62 -13.35
N GLU A 84 -2.95 -6.86 -13.74
CA GLU A 84 -2.89 -5.98 -14.91
C GLU A 84 -1.91 -4.81 -14.68
N VAL A 85 -1.99 -4.16 -13.52
CA VAL A 85 -1.06 -3.09 -13.13
C VAL A 85 0.38 -3.61 -13.04
N LYS A 86 0.59 -4.80 -12.48
CA LYS A 86 1.92 -5.42 -12.38
C LYS A 86 2.50 -5.77 -13.74
N ARG A 87 1.70 -6.32 -14.66
CA ARG A 87 2.12 -6.59 -16.04
C ARG A 87 2.48 -5.30 -16.78
N GLU A 88 1.68 -4.24 -16.61
CA GLU A 88 1.92 -2.94 -17.23
C GLU A 88 3.24 -2.31 -16.77
N ILE A 89 3.53 -2.37 -15.47
CA ILE A 89 4.78 -1.86 -14.89
C ILE A 89 5.99 -2.64 -15.42
N ILE A 90 5.92 -3.98 -15.44
CA ILE A 90 7.01 -4.82 -15.97
C ILE A 90 7.29 -4.50 -17.43
N ARG A 91 6.24 -4.38 -18.26
CA ARG A 91 6.39 -4.03 -19.68
C ARG A 91 7.13 -2.71 -19.87
N ARG A 92 6.71 -1.65 -19.16
CA ARG A 92 7.35 -0.33 -19.26
C ARG A 92 8.82 -0.37 -18.86
N GLN A 93 9.14 -1.10 -17.80
CA GLN A 93 10.53 -1.25 -17.34
C GLN A 93 11.39 -2.05 -18.33
N GLU A 94 10.83 -3.07 -18.99
CA GLU A 94 11.53 -3.84 -20.03
C GLU A 94 11.74 -3.05 -21.33
N GLU A 95 10.83 -2.11 -21.65
CA GLU A 95 10.97 -1.18 -22.78
C GLU A 95 12.04 -0.11 -22.52
N GLU A 96 12.10 0.39 -21.28
CA GLU A 96 13.10 1.38 -20.85
C GLU A 96 14.50 0.79 -20.66
N ASP A 97 14.61 -0.48 -20.23
CA ASP A 97 15.88 -1.17 -19.99
C ASP A 97 15.94 -2.57 -20.67
N PRO A 98 16.59 -2.69 -21.84
CA PRO A 98 16.72 -3.97 -22.53
C PRO A 98 17.59 -5.00 -21.78
N ALA A 99 18.43 -4.59 -20.83
CA ALA A 99 19.19 -5.50 -19.99
C ALA A 99 18.28 -6.19 -18.95
N LEU A 100 17.30 -5.47 -18.41
CA LEU A 100 16.29 -6.01 -17.50
C LEU A 100 15.47 -7.12 -18.17
N ALA A 101 15.06 -6.91 -19.42
CA ALA A 101 14.35 -7.92 -20.22
C ALA A 101 15.20 -9.20 -20.43
N ALA A 102 16.51 -9.05 -20.66
CA ALA A 102 17.41 -10.19 -20.78
C ALA A 102 17.57 -10.96 -19.46
N TYR A 103 17.61 -10.25 -18.33
CA TYR A 103 17.69 -10.84 -17.00
C TYR A 103 16.40 -11.59 -16.62
N ASN A 104 15.23 -11.02 -16.90
CA ASN A 104 13.93 -11.69 -16.66
C ASN A 104 13.81 -13.00 -17.46
N ARG A 105 14.25 -13.01 -18.73
CA ARG A 105 14.32 -14.26 -19.53
C ARG A 105 15.26 -15.29 -18.92
N TYR A 106 16.40 -14.85 -18.38
CA TYR A 106 17.34 -15.73 -17.69
C TYR A 106 16.76 -16.34 -16.42
N LEU A 107 16.08 -15.54 -15.59
CA LEU A 107 15.38 -16.04 -14.40
C LEU A 107 14.25 -17.01 -14.75
N ALA A 108 13.48 -16.73 -15.81
CA ALA A 108 12.43 -17.63 -16.28
C ALA A 108 12.99 -19.00 -16.70
N ARG A 109 14.14 -18.98 -17.40
CA ARG A 109 14.87 -20.21 -17.75
C ARG A 109 15.30 -20.98 -16.50
N LEU A 110 15.95 -20.33 -15.54
CA LEU A 110 16.37 -20.99 -14.30
C LEU A 110 15.19 -21.57 -13.51
N ASN A 111 14.06 -20.85 -13.44
CA ASN A 111 12.86 -21.33 -12.79
C ASN A 111 12.35 -22.61 -13.46
N SER A 112 12.30 -22.64 -14.80
CA SER A 112 11.91 -23.84 -15.56
C SER A 112 12.87 -25.02 -15.40
N GLU A 113 14.17 -24.76 -15.26
CA GLU A 113 15.20 -25.80 -15.04
C GLU A 113 15.11 -26.35 -13.60
N SER A 114 14.93 -25.47 -12.61
CA SER A 114 14.83 -25.86 -11.19
C SER A 114 13.54 -26.62 -10.85
N GLY A 115 12.41 -26.30 -11.51
CA GLY A 115 11.14 -27.01 -11.36
C GLY A 115 11.15 -28.46 -11.88
N GLY A 116 12.14 -28.83 -12.71
CA GLY A 116 12.31 -30.19 -13.25
C GLY A 116 13.23 -31.11 -12.44
N THR A 117 14.06 -30.58 -11.53
CA THR A 117 15.09 -31.35 -10.80
C THR A 117 14.63 -31.86 -9.43
N SER A 118 13.38 -31.60 -9.02
CA SER A 118 12.86 -32.02 -7.72
C SER A 118 12.11 -33.36 -7.75
N ARG A 119 12.65 -34.37 -8.44
CA ARG A 119 12.11 -35.75 -8.46
C ARG A 119 13.18 -36.78 -8.15
#